data_AF-A0A957P177-F1
#
_entry.id   AF-A0A957P177-F1
#
_cell.length_a   1.000
_cell.length_b   1.000
_cell.length_c   1.000
_cell.angle_alpha   90.00
_cell.angle_beta   90.00
_cell.angle_gamma   90.00
#
_symmetry.space_group_name_H-M   'P 1'
#
loop_
_entity.id
_entity.type
_entity.pdbx_description
1 polymer ?
#
loop_
_entity_poly.entity_id
_entity_poly.type
_entity_poly.pdbx_seq_one_letter_code
_entity_poly.pdbx_strand_id
1 'polypeptide(L)'
;MVGLMVSSFLLGVLFAAPPGAITAEATRRGLARGFNAAWMVELGSLVGDALWAILALIGAAFIAQSPAARIGLGLLGGLMLLRLAWSAARDAWYSVVPQSRANGMAGDFATGVIVSVGNPFAIAFWLGVGGSTIFAAIANPQWNHYIAFFTAFMLGSAAWALFVSLLVGAGHKRIGPRFFRWVNGVAALFLAYFGVNLLWRIY
;
A
#
# COMPACT_ATOMS: atom_id res chain seq x y z
N MET A 1 9.67 17.79 18.31
CA MET A 1 9.10 18.01 16.96
C MET A 1 9.96 17.37 15.85
N VAL A 2 11.23 17.75 15.67
CA VAL A 2 12.09 17.19 14.61
C VAL A 2 12.19 15.66 14.67
N GLY A 3 12.42 15.08 15.84
CA GLY A 3 12.48 13.61 16.00
C GLY A 3 11.18 12.90 15.59
N LEU A 4 10.02 13.50 15.86
CA LEU A 4 8.72 12.96 15.40
C LEU A 4 8.66 12.98 13.87
N MET A 5 8.99 14.12 13.24
CA MET A 5 8.95 14.24 11.78
C MET A 5 9.91 13.26 11.09
N VAL A 6 11.12 13.07 11.60
CA VAL A 6 12.08 12.11 11.05
C VAL A 6 11.55 10.68 11.19
N SER A 7 11.08 10.28 12.38
CA SER A 7 10.53 8.95 12.61
C SER A 7 9.27 8.70 11.77
N SER A 8 8.39 9.68 11.62
CA SER A 8 7.19 9.60 10.78
C SER A 8 7.54 9.47 9.30
N PHE A 9 8.52 10.23 8.82
CA PHE A 9 9.01 10.11 7.45
C PHE A 9 9.56 8.71 7.17
N LEU A 10 10.44 8.20 8.06
CA LEU A 10 10.98 6.85 7.95
C LEU A 10 9.87 5.80 8.03
N LEU A 11 8.87 6.00 8.89
CA LEU A 11 7.71 5.14 8.97
C LEU A 11 6.91 5.12 7.66
N GLY A 12 6.72 6.26 6.99
CA GLY A 12 6.08 6.34 5.67
C GLY A 12 6.86 5.56 4.61
N VAL A 13 8.19 5.71 4.59
CA VAL A 13 9.05 4.92 3.70
C VAL A 13 8.92 3.43 4.01
N LEU A 14 9.02 3.02 5.28
CA LEU A 14 8.93 1.62 5.72
C LEU A 14 7.54 1.02 5.51
N PHE A 15 6.50 1.84 5.52
CA PHE A 15 5.14 1.43 5.20
C PHE A 15 4.96 1.16 3.71
N ALA A 16 5.53 2.00 2.85
CA ALA A 16 5.41 1.86 1.40
C ALA A 16 6.42 0.85 0.79
N ALA A 17 7.51 0.56 1.51
CA ALA A 17 8.61 -0.29 1.04
C ALA A 17 8.31 -1.78 0.81
N PRO A 18 7.51 -2.47 1.65
CA PRO A 18 7.23 -3.88 1.49
C PRO A 18 6.58 -4.15 0.13
N PRO A 19 7.03 -5.18 -0.61
CA PRO A 19 6.42 -5.54 -1.87
C PRO A 19 4.97 -5.98 -1.63
N GLY A 20 4.03 -5.21 -2.20
CA GLY A 20 2.60 -5.43 -2.04
C GLY A 20 1.81 -5.21 -3.32
N ALA A 21 0.48 -5.22 -3.21
CA ALA A 21 -0.41 -5.12 -4.37
C ALA A 21 -0.25 -3.80 -5.14
N ILE A 22 0.01 -2.70 -4.44
CA ILE A 22 0.27 -1.38 -5.04
C ILE A 22 1.54 -1.43 -5.88
N THR A 23 2.67 -1.84 -5.29
CA THR A 23 3.97 -1.93 -5.97
C THR A 23 3.92 -2.89 -7.15
N ALA A 24 3.20 -4.01 -7.03
CA ALA A 24 2.99 -4.96 -8.11
C ALA A 24 2.20 -4.32 -9.27
N GLU A 25 1.11 -3.60 -8.98
CA GLU A 25 0.30 -2.94 -10.00
C GLU A 25 1.03 -1.75 -10.66
N ALA A 26 1.73 -0.93 -9.86
CA ALA A 26 2.57 0.17 -10.36
C ALA A 26 3.68 -0.36 -11.26
N THR A 27 4.35 -1.45 -10.85
CA THR A 27 5.34 -2.14 -11.67
C THR A 27 4.72 -2.65 -12.96
N ARG A 28 3.57 -3.34 -12.89
CA ARG A 28 2.89 -3.90 -14.06
C ARG A 28 2.55 -2.83 -15.09
N ARG A 29 1.94 -1.73 -14.67
CA ARG A 29 1.57 -0.63 -15.57
C ARG A 29 2.79 0.15 -16.04
N GLY A 30 3.78 0.35 -15.17
CA GLY A 30 5.01 1.04 -15.52
C GLY A 30 5.91 0.26 -16.48
N LEU A 31 5.92 -1.07 -16.41
CA LEU A 31 6.62 -1.90 -17.38
C LEU A 31 5.94 -1.85 -18.76
N ALA A 32 4.61 -1.72 -18.78
CA ALA A 32 3.84 -1.64 -20.02
C ALA A 32 3.88 -0.24 -20.67
N ARG A 33 3.85 0.84 -19.88
CA ARG A 33 3.65 2.22 -20.37
C ARG A 33 4.65 3.25 -19.84
N GLY A 34 5.67 2.81 -19.10
CA GLY A 34 6.72 3.67 -18.55
C GLY A 34 6.33 4.40 -17.26
N PHE A 35 7.20 5.32 -16.85
CA PHE A 35 7.15 6.07 -15.58
C PHE A 35 5.75 6.59 -15.24
N ASN A 36 5.10 7.29 -16.18
CA ASN A 36 3.83 7.98 -15.92
C ASN A 36 2.72 7.02 -15.45
N ALA A 37 2.69 5.79 -15.96
CA ALA A 37 1.68 4.82 -15.58
C ALA A 37 1.93 4.25 -14.17
N ALA A 38 3.19 4.00 -13.80
CA ALA A 38 3.56 3.65 -12.42
C ALA A 38 3.24 4.80 -11.46
N TRP A 39 3.66 6.02 -11.83
CA TRP A 39 3.49 7.20 -11.01
C TRP A 39 2.02 7.55 -10.75
N MET A 40 1.14 7.36 -11.74
CA MET A 40 -0.29 7.58 -11.54
C MET A 40 -0.90 6.56 -10.57
N VAL A 41 -0.50 5.28 -10.64
CA VAL A 41 -0.93 4.28 -9.66
C VAL A 41 -0.44 4.63 -8.25
N GLU A 42 0.82 5.02 -8.12
CA GLU A 42 1.41 5.39 -6.83
C GLU A 42 0.81 6.71 -6.27
N LEU A 43 0.51 7.69 -7.12
CA LEU A 43 -0.22 8.88 -6.67
C LEU A 43 -1.63 8.56 -6.20
N GLY A 44 -2.30 7.62 -6.87
CA GLY A 44 -3.60 7.11 -6.42
C GLY A 44 -3.50 6.39 -5.09
N SER A 45 -2.44 5.59 -4.87
CA SER A 45 -2.27 4.85 -3.63
C SER A 45 -2.05 5.77 -2.43
N LEU A 46 -1.32 6.88 -2.60
CA LEU A 46 -1.13 7.89 -1.54
C LEU A 46 -2.45 8.47 -1.03
N VAL A 47 -3.50 8.55 -1.85
CA VAL A 47 -4.83 8.97 -1.40
C VAL A 47 -5.47 7.93 -0.48
N GLY A 48 -5.34 6.64 -0.81
CA GLY A 48 -5.81 5.57 0.06
C GLY A 48 -5.00 5.50 1.36
N ASP A 49 -3.69 5.72 1.30
CA ASP A 49 -2.81 5.77 2.47
C ASP A 49 -3.16 6.95 3.37
N ALA A 50 -3.45 8.11 2.77
CA ALA A 50 -3.92 9.29 3.48
C ALA A 50 -5.26 9.02 4.17
N LEU A 51 -6.20 8.37 3.49
CA LEU A 51 -7.49 7.99 4.07
C LEU A 51 -7.28 7.09 5.29
N TRP A 52 -6.46 6.04 5.17
CA TRP A 52 -6.17 5.14 6.28
C TRP A 52 -5.46 5.84 7.44
N ALA A 53 -4.49 6.71 7.15
CA ALA A 53 -3.81 7.50 8.16
C ALA A 53 -4.78 8.43 8.91
N ILE A 54 -5.65 9.14 8.19
CA ILE A 54 -6.68 10.01 8.79
C ILE A 54 -7.65 9.19 9.64
N LEU A 55 -8.14 8.06 9.11
CA LEU A 55 -9.04 7.17 9.85
C LEU A 55 -8.37 6.59 11.09
N ALA A 56 -7.06 6.32 11.06
CA ALA A 56 -6.33 5.92 12.26
C ALA A 56 -6.20 7.07 13.25
N LEU A 57 -5.84 8.27 12.80
CA LEU A 57 -5.70 9.44 13.68
C LEU A 57 -7.03 9.87 14.33
N ILE A 58 -8.15 9.71 13.62
CA ILE A 58 -9.51 10.02 14.13
C ILE A 58 -10.10 8.83 14.91
N GLY A 59 -9.93 7.61 14.39
CA GLY A 59 -10.71 6.43 14.72
C GLY A 59 -9.96 5.33 15.48
N ALA A 60 -8.67 5.51 15.76
CA ALA A 60 -7.87 4.59 16.58
C ALA A 60 -8.60 4.16 17.86
N ALA A 61 -9.25 5.10 18.55
CA ALA A 61 -9.97 4.81 19.79
C ALA A 61 -11.29 4.06 19.56
N PHE A 62 -12.06 4.37 18.52
CA PHE A 62 -13.38 3.77 18.27
C PHE A 62 -13.28 2.37 17.66
N ILE A 63 -12.42 2.20 16.65
CA ILE A 63 -12.17 0.89 16.03
C ILE A 63 -11.46 -0.03 17.02
N ALA A 64 -10.64 0.50 17.93
CA ALA A 64 -10.04 -0.32 18.97
C ALA A 64 -11.04 -0.92 19.96
N GLN A 65 -12.16 -0.22 20.18
CA GLN A 65 -13.18 -0.62 21.15
C GLN A 65 -14.29 -1.48 20.55
N SER A 66 -14.38 -1.61 19.21
CA SER A 66 -15.40 -2.40 18.53
C SER A 66 -14.83 -3.68 17.91
N PRO A 67 -15.02 -4.85 18.53
CA PRO A 67 -14.62 -6.14 17.97
C PRO A 67 -15.23 -6.40 16.59
N ALA A 68 -16.50 -6.01 16.38
CA ALA A 68 -17.19 -6.19 15.11
C ALA A 68 -16.54 -5.38 13.97
N ALA A 69 -16.11 -4.15 14.24
CA ALA A 69 -15.43 -3.33 13.24
C ALA A 69 -14.05 -3.91 12.87
N ARG A 70 -13.29 -4.40 13.86
CA ARG A 70 -12.00 -5.07 13.63
C ARG A 70 -12.17 -6.34 12.78
N ILE A 71 -13.14 -7.18 13.12
CA ILE A 71 -13.43 -8.42 12.38
C ILE A 71 -13.89 -8.11 10.95
N GLY A 72 -14.82 -7.17 10.78
CA GLY A 72 -15.33 -6.78 9.46
C GLY A 72 -14.23 -6.25 8.54
N LEU A 73 -13.40 -5.33 9.03
CA LEU A 73 -12.29 -4.77 8.27
C LEU A 73 -11.22 -5.83 7.95
N GLY A 74 -10.91 -6.69 8.91
CA GLY A 74 -9.97 -7.79 8.70
C GLY A 74 -10.46 -8.77 7.62
N LEU A 75 -11.72 -9.18 7.65
CA LEU A 75 -12.30 -10.13 6.68
C LEU A 75 -12.26 -9.54 5.27
N LEU A 76 -12.70 -8.29 5.15
CA LEU A 76 -12.75 -7.57 3.87
C LEU A 76 -11.33 -7.41 3.30
N GLY A 77 -10.36 -7.05 4.15
CA GLY A 77 -8.96 -6.98 3.78
C GLY A 77 -8.35 -8.33 3.38
N GLY A 78 -8.58 -9.38 4.17
CA GLY A 78 -8.06 -10.73 3.91
C GLY A 78 -8.59 -11.32 2.59
N LEU A 79 -9.89 -11.18 2.32
CA LEU A 79 -10.49 -11.59 1.05
C LEU A 79 -9.91 -10.81 -0.14
N MET A 80 -9.66 -9.51 0.05
CA MET A 80 -9.01 -8.68 -0.97
C MET A 80 -7.58 -9.17 -1.25
N LEU A 81 -6.78 -9.55 -0.23
CA LEU A 81 -5.45 -10.15 -0.44
C LEU A 81 -5.51 -11.41 -1.25
N LEU A 82 -6.41 -12.33 -0.91
CA LEU A 82 -6.51 -13.60 -1.60
C LEU A 82 -6.90 -13.40 -3.06
N ARG A 83 -7.79 -12.44 -3.35
CA ARG A 83 -8.13 -12.05 -4.72
C ARG A 83 -6.93 -11.48 -5.47
N LEU A 84 -6.14 -10.60 -4.85
CA LEU A 84 -4.95 -10.01 -5.45
C LEU A 84 -3.86 -11.08 -5.67
N ALA A 85 -3.66 -11.97 -4.71
CA ALA A 85 -2.77 -13.12 -4.81
C ALA A 85 -3.16 -14.04 -5.97
N TRP A 86 -4.45 -14.35 -6.12
CA TRP A 86 -4.97 -15.12 -7.25
C TRP A 86 -4.69 -14.44 -8.60
N SER A 87 -4.91 -13.13 -8.68
CA SER A 87 -4.62 -12.38 -9.91
C SER A 87 -3.12 -12.37 -10.25
N ALA A 88 -2.25 -12.19 -9.26
CA ALA A 88 -0.80 -12.22 -9.44
C ALA A 88 -0.30 -13.62 -9.83
N ALA A 89 -0.84 -14.68 -9.23
CA ALA A 89 -0.53 -16.07 -9.58
C ALA A 89 -0.94 -16.40 -11.01
N ARG A 90 -2.14 -15.95 -11.43
CA ARG A 90 -2.63 -16.10 -12.80
C ARG A 90 -1.72 -15.37 -13.80
N ASP A 91 -1.34 -14.13 -13.52
CA ASP A 91 -0.47 -13.32 -14.38
C ASP A 91 0.96 -13.92 -14.47
N ALA A 92 1.46 -14.52 -13.38
CA ALA A 92 2.73 -15.26 -13.37
C ALA A 92 2.68 -16.54 -14.21
N TRP A 93 1.57 -17.28 -14.16
CA TRP A 93 1.41 -18.56 -14.85
C TRP A 93 1.25 -18.40 -16.36
N TYR A 94 0.38 -17.48 -16.79
CA TYR A 94 0.04 -17.36 -18.21
C TYR A 94 0.98 -16.44 -19.00
N SER A 95 2.00 -15.84 -18.36
CA SER A 95 2.95 -14.92 -19.01
C SER A 95 2.28 -13.84 -19.86
N VAL A 96 1.04 -13.48 -19.52
CA VAL A 96 0.34 -12.42 -20.21
C VAL A 96 0.99 -11.15 -19.69
N VAL A 97 1.96 -10.61 -20.43
CA VAL A 97 2.17 -9.16 -20.39
C VAL A 97 0.78 -8.62 -20.68
N PRO A 98 0.08 -8.01 -19.71
CA PRO A 98 -1.27 -7.57 -19.97
C PRO A 98 -1.16 -6.63 -21.16
N GLN A 99 -1.89 -6.93 -22.24
CA GLN A 99 -2.46 -5.86 -23.02
C GLN A 99 -3.36 -5.12 -22.04
N SER A 100 -2.78 -4.24 -21.24
CA SER A 100 -3.53 -3.34 -20.40
C SER A 100 -4.49 -2.69 -21.37
N ARG A 101 -5.80 -2.89 -21.17
CA ARG A 101 -6.78 -1.93 -21.71
C ARG A 101 -6.19 -0.58 -21.36
N ALA A 102 -5.98 0.26 -22.38
CA ALA A 102 -5.37 1.55 -22.21
C ALA A 102 -6.35 2.43 -21.44
N ASN A 103 -6.43 2.21 -20.13
CA ASN A 103 -6.99 3.18 -19.23
C ASN A 103 -6.01 4.34 -19.29
N GLY A 104 -6.50 5.54 -19.64
CA GLY A 104 -5.70 6.74 -19.54
C GLY A 104 -5.21 6.95 -18.10
N MET A 105 -4.34 7.94 -17.90
CA MET A 105 -3.76 8.28 -16.59
C MET A 105 -4.78 8.33 -15.44
N ALA A 106 -6.00 8.80 -15.70
CA ALA A 106 -7.09 8.82 -14.72
C ALA A 106 -7.49 7.42 -14.21
N GLY A 107 -7.48 6.39 -15.07
CA GLY A 107 -7.79 5.02 -14.66
C GLY A 107 -6.63 4.32 -13.95
N ASP A 108 -5.39 4.78 -14.16
CA ASP A 108 -4.21 4.37 -13.38
C ASP A 108 -4.29 4.91 -11.97
N PHE A 109 -4.58 6.21 -11.85
CA PHE A 109 -4.85 6.86 -10.58
C PHE A 109 -6.00 6.19 -9.81
N ALA A 110 -7.16 6.02 -10.45
CA ALA A 110 -8.31 5.38 -9.81
C ALA A 110 -8.00 3.95 -9.36
N THR A 111 -7.18 3.21 -10.11
CA THR A 111 -6.73 1.88 -9.67
C THR A 111 -5.87 1.99 -8.41
N GLY A 112 -4.91 2.91 -8.38
CA GLY A 112 -4.09 3.17 -7.19
C GLY A 112 -4.92 3.42 -5.94
N VAL A 113 -5.93 4.28 -6.05
CA VAL A 113 -6.88 4.57 -4.96
C VAL A 113 -7.60 3.31 -4.51
N ILE A 114 -8.22 2.57 -5.44
CA ILE A 114 -9.01 1.37 -5.11
C ILE A 114 -8.14 0.29 -4.47
N VAL A 115 -6.94 0.07 -5.01
CA VAL A 115 -6.00 -0.93 -4.50
C VAL A 115 -5.44 -0.52 -3.13
N SER A 116 -5.14 0.76 -2.89
CA SER A 116 -4.69 1.22 -1.57
C SER A 116 -5.80 1.22 -0.52
N VAL A 117 -7.01 1.67 -0.86
CA VAL A 117 -8.14 1.64 0.08
C VAL A 117 -8.46 0.21 0.51
N GLY A 118 -8.46 -0.73 -0.44
CA GLY A 118 -8.59 -2.15 -0.13
C GLY A 118 -7.29 -2.82 0.29
N ASN A 119 -6.19 -2.07 0.49
CA ASN A 119 -4.88 -2.63 0.83
C ASN A 119 -4.93 -3.14 2.27
N PRO A 120 -4.84 -4.45 2.45
CA PRO A 120 -4.99 -5.08 3.74
C PRO A 120 -3.71 -5.10 4.57
N PHE A 121 -2.56 -4.88 3.94
CA PHE A 121 -1.38 -4.44 4.67
C PHE A 121 -1.64 -3.08 5.31
N ALA A 122 -2.26 -2.14 4.59
CA ALA A 122 -2.62 -0.83 5.16
C ALA A 122 -3.63 -0.99 6.30
N ILE A 123 -4.68 -1.80 6.10
CA ILE A 123 -5.65 -2.14 7.16
C ILE A 123 -4.93 -2.68 8.40
N ALA A 124 -4.12 -3.73 8.25
CA ALA A 124 -3.42 -4.37 9.36
C ALA A 124 -2.43 -3.41 10.06
N PHE A 125 -1.68 -2.63 9.29
CA PHE A 125 -0.74 -1.65 9.81
C PHE A 125 -1.44 -0.59 10.65
N TRP A 126 -2.53 -0.01 10.15
CA TRP A 126 -3.23 1.07 10.86
C TRP A 126 -4.08 0.56 12.03
N LEU A 127 -4.61 -0.66 11.96
CA LEU A 127 -5.26 -1.31 13.11
C LEU A 127 -4.28 -1.74 14.20
N GLY A 128 -3.04 -2.12 13.84
CA GLY A 128 -2.02 -2.58 14.78
C GLY A 128 -1.11 -1.47 15.31
N VAL A 129 -0.40 -0.80 14.41
CA VAL A 129 0.60 0.25 14.71
C VAL A 129 -0.06 1.62 14.90
N GLY A 130 -1.06 1.92 14.06
CA GLY A 130 -1.71 3.24 14.00
C GLY A 130 -2.47 3.68 15.26
N GLY A 131 -2.92 2.72 16.08
CA GLY A 131 -3.91 2.97 17.13
C GLY A 131 -3.37 3.53 18.45
N SER A 132 -2.12 3.23 18.81
CA SER A 132 -1.63 3.47 20.18
C SER A 132 -0.13 3.71 20.32
N THR A 133 0.71 3.15 19.45
CA THR A 133 2.16 3.14 19.67
C THR A 133 2.88 4.40 19.19
N ILE A 134 2.36 5.07 18.15
CA ILE A 134 3.01 6.22 17.51
C ILE A 134 3.11 7.43 18.45
N PHE A 135 2.13 7.62 19.34
CA PHE A 135 2.07 8.76 20.26
C PHE A 135 2.22 8.38 21.74
N ALA A 136 2.40 7.09 22.06
CA ALA A 136 2.59 6.63 23.44
C ALA A 136 3.80 7.28 24.14
N ALA A 137 4.80 7.73 23.36
CA ALA A 137 5.99 8.41 23.89
C ALA A 137 5.80 9.94 24.05
N ILE A 138 4.67 10.50 23.65
CA ILE A 138 4.37 11.94 23.77
C ILE A 138 3.41 12.14 24.95
N ALA A 139 3.90 12.71 26.05
CA ALA A 139 3.14 12.85 27.29
C ALA A 139 1.86 13.70 27.15
N ASN A 140 1.82 14.66 26.22
CA ASN A 140 0.66 15.51 25.94
C ASN A 140 0.58 15.86 24.44
N PRO A 141 0.03 14.98 23.58
CA PRO A 141 -0.11 15.24 22.16
C PRO A 141 -1.03 16.44 21.92
N GLN A 142 -0.55 17.41 21.14
CA GLN A 142 -1.34 18.56 20.66
C GLN A 142 -1.56 18.48 19.15
N TRP A 143 -2.52 19.26 18.62
CA TRP A 143 -2.93 19.21 17.20
C TRP A 143 -1.76 19.33 16.20
N ASN A 144 -0.76 20.16 16.52
CA ASN A 144 0.46 20.31 15.72
C ASN A 144 1.28 19.02 15.58
N HIS A 145 1.25 18.11 16.55
CA HIS A 145 1.94 16.82 16.48
C HIS A 145 1.27 15.88 15.49
N TYR A 146 -0.06 15.89 15.41
CA TYR A 146 -0.83 15.10 14.45
C TYR A 146 -0.58 15.57 13.01
N ILE A 147 -0.57 16.90 12.80
CA ILE A 147 -0.22 17.49 11.50
C ILE A 147 1.21 17.14 11.11
N ALA A 148 2.17 17.35 12.01
CA ALA A 148 3.59 17.05 11.75
C ALA A 148 3.82 15.57 11.43
N PHE A 149 3.16 14.67 12.18
CA PHE A 149 3.18 13.24 11.92
C PHE A 149 2.63 12.92 10.52
N PHE A 150 1.41 13.38 10.22
CA PHE A 150 0.72 13.07 8.98
C PHE A 150 1.51 13.58 7.77
N THR A 151 1.94 14.84 7.80
CA THR A 151 2.71 15.44 6.71
C THR A 151 4.03 14.70 6.49
N ALA A 152 4.79 14.42 7.55
CA ALA A 152 6.07 13.73 7.41
C ALA A 152 5.89 12.28 6.91
N PHE A 153 4.89 11.55 7.43
CA PHE A 153 4.53 10.22 6.95
C PHE A 153 4.17 10.22 5.46
N MET A 154 3.30 11.13 5.03
CA MET A 154 2.91 11.27 3.62
C MET A 154 4.10 11.61 2.73
N LEU A 155 5.02 12.47 3.18
CA LEU A 155 6.25 12.78 2.43
C LEU A 155 7.16 11.56 2.29
N GLY A 156 7.26 10.72 3.33
CA GLY A 156 8.00 9.46 3.28
C GLY A 156 7.41 8.47 2.28
N SER A 157 6.10 8.25 2.34
CA SER A 157 5.39 7.39 1.39
C SER A 157 5.51 7.92 -0.05
N ALA A 158 5.38 9.23 -0.25
CA ALA A 158 5.52 9.86 -1.56
C ALA A 158 6.94 9.74 -2.13
N ALA A 159 7.97 9.88 -1.28
CA ALA A 159 9.35 9.71 -1.68
C ALA A 159 9.62 8.28 -2.17
N TRP A 160 9.08 7.28 -1.47
CA TRP A 160 9.20 5.89 -1.89
C TRP A 160 8.42 5.58 -3.17
N ALA A 161 7.18 6.05 -3.26
CA ALA A 161 6.34 5.95 -4.46
C ALA A 161 7.05 6.52 -5.71
N LEU A 162 7.70 7.67 -5.57
CA LEU A 162 8.47 8.28 -6.63
C LEU A 162 9.69 7.44 -7.00
N PHE A 163 10.43 6.94 -6.00
CA PHE A 163 11.58 6.05 -6.19
C PHE A 163 11.21 4.79 -6.98
N VAL A 164 10.14 4.10 -6.61
CA VAL A 164 9.64 2.90 -7.33
C VAL A 164 9.25 3.27 -8.75
N SER A 165 8.51 4.36 -8.94
CA SER A 165 8.08 4.81 -10.26
C SER A 165 9.27 5.13 -11.17
N LEU A 166 10.31 5.78 -10.65
CA LEU A 166 11.55 6.08 -11.36
C LEU A 166 12.31 4.81 -11.73
N LEU A 167 12.45 3.86 -10.81
CA LEU A 167 13.08 2.57 -11.07
C LEU A 167 12.38 1.80 -12.19
N VAL A 168 11.06 1.70 -12.11
CA VAL A 168 10.25 1.03 -13.14
C VAL A 168 10.35 1.78 -14.47
N GLY A 169 10.28 3.11 -14.44
CA GLY A 169 10.41 3.96 -15.63
C GLY A 169 11.75 3.78 -16.36
N ALA A 170 12.85 3.72 -15.61
CA ALA A 170 14.19 3.48 -16.13
C ALA A 170 14.38 2.03 -16.62
N GLY A 171 13.74 1.07 -15.95
CA GLY A 171 13.84 -0.36 -16.24
C GLY A 171 12.93 -0.85 -17.37
N HIS A 172 11.85 -0.14 -17.72
CA HIS A 172 10.78 -0.70 -18.56
C HIS A 172 11.24 -1.18 -19.94
N LYS A 173 12.28 -0.56 -20.52
CA LYS A 173 12.85 -0.96 -21.82
C LYS A 173 13.78 -2.17 -21.78
N ARG A 174 14.18 -2.63 -20.58
CA ARG A 174 15.16 -3.71 -20.37
C ARG A 174 14.57 -4.95 -19.72
N ILE A 175 13.27 -4.93 -19.41
CA ILE A 175 12.64 -5.95 -18.58
C ILE A 175 11.88 -6.96 -19.45
N GLY A 176 12.38 -8.19 -19.47
CA GLY A 176 11.79 -9.30 -20.21
C GLY A 176 10.71 -10.07 -19.44
N PRO A 177 9.94 -10.93 -20.12
CA PRO A 177 8.84 -11.71 -19.52
C PRO A 177 9.23 -12.60 -18.33
N ARG A 178 10.51 -12.99 -18.23
CA ARG A 178 11.03 -13.80 -17.10
C ARG A 178 11.05 -13.01 -15.79
N PHE A 179 11.48 -11.75 -15.81
CA PHE A 179 11.51 -10.90 -14.62
C PHE A 179 10.08 -10.56 -14.17
N PHE A 180 9.20 -10.27 -15.11
CA PHE A 180 7.78 -10.02 -14.84
C PHE A 180 7.08 -11.20 -14.14
N ARG A 181 7.33 -12.43 -14.62
CA ARG A 181 6.84 -13.65 -13.96
C ARG A 181 7.39 -13.83 -12.56
N TRP A 182 8.68 -13.55 -12.35
CA TRP A 182 9.31 -13.69 -11.05
C TRP A 182 8.72 -12.71 -10.02
N VAL A 183 8.60 -11.44 -10.39
CA VAL A 183 7.99 -10.40 -9.54
C VAL A 183 6.54 -10.75 -9.20
N ASN A 184 5.72 -11.14 -10.19
CA ASN A 184 4.33 -11.52 -9.93
C ASN A 184 4.20 -12.79 -9.09
N GLY A 185 5.07 -13.79 -9.30
CA GLY A 185 5.08 -15.01 -8.51
C GLY A 185 5.44 -14.74 -7.04
N VAL A 186 6.45 -13.91 -6.80
CA VAL A 186 6.84 -13.47 -5.45
C VAL A 186 5.72 -12.65 -4.81
N ALA A 187 5.12 -11.70 -5.53
CA ALA A 187 3.99 -10.92 -5.04
C ALA A 187 2.78 -11.80 -4.69
N ALA A 188 2.46 -12.79 -5.53
CA ALA A 188 1.38 -13.73 -5.26
C ALA A 188 1.58 -14.50 -3.95
N LEU A 189 2.80 -14.97 -3.70
CA LEU A 189 3.14 -15.69 -2.46
C LEU A 189 3.03 -14.78 -1.22
N PHE A 190 3.57 -13.56 -1.28
CA PHE A 190 3.46 -12.61 -0.16
C PHE A 190 2.01 -12.23 0.12
N LEU A 191 1.24 -11.88 -0.92
CA LEU A 191 -0.17 -11.52 -0.78
C LEU A 191 -0.99 -12.69 -0.22
N ALA A 192 -0.77 -13.92 -0.70
CA ALA A 192 -1.43 -15.10 -0.17
C ALA A 192 -1.08 -15.32 1.31
N TYR A 193 0.20 -15.25 1.67
CA TYR A 193 0.68 -15.40 3.04
C TYR A 193 0.02 -14.37 3.97
N PHE A 194 0.07 -13.08 3.63
CA PHE A 194 -0.54 -12.04 4.45
C PHE A 194 -2.08 -12.17 4.48
N GLY A 195 -2.70 -12.65 3.39
CA GLY A 195 -4.15 -12.86 3.31
C GLY A 195 -4.62 -13.91 4.28
N VAL A 196 -3.97 -15.08 4.23
CA VAL A 196 -4.21 -16.17 5.17
C VAL A 196 -3.86 -15.75 6.59
N ASN A 197 -2.73 -15.09 6.81
CA ASN A 197 -2.29 -14.69 8.16
C ASN A 197 -3.24 -13.66 8.80
N LEU A 198 -3.72 -12.68 8.03
CA LEU A 198 -4.70 -11.71 8.49
C LEU A 198 -6.01 -12.41 8.86
N LEU A 199 -6.51 -13.31 8.01
CA LEU A 199 -7.73 -14.09 8.29
C LEU A 199 -7.59 -14.98 9.53
N TRP A 200 -6.43 -15.58 9.74
CA TRP A 200 -6.14 -16.42 10.90
C TRP A 200 -6.09 -15.61 12.20
N ARG A 201 -5.55 -14.38 12.17
CA ARG A 201 -5.40 -13.50 13.35
C ARG A 201 -6.65 -12.70 13.72
N ILE A 202 -7.69 -12.73 12.89
CA ILE A 202 -8.99 -12.10 13.19
C ILE A 202 -9.74 -12.87 14.29
N TYR A 203 -9.35 -14.13 14.54
CA TYR A 203 -9.87 -15.00 15.58
C TYR A 203 -8.87 -15.17 16.72
#